data_AF-A0A8H7N543-F1
#
_entry.id   AF-A0A8H7N543-F1
#
_cell.length_a   1.000
_cell.length_b   1.000
_cell.length_c   1.000
_cell.angle_alpha   90.00
_cell.angle_beta   90.00
_cell.angle_gamma   90.00
#
_symmetry.space_group_name_H-M   'P 1'
#
loop_
_entity.id
_entity.type
_entity.pdbx_description
1 polymer ?
#
loop_
_entity_poly.entity_id
_entity_poly.type
_entity_poly.pdbx_seq_one_letter_code
_entity_poly.pdbx_strand_id
1 'polypeptide(L)'
;MRSFINTGLRSIPISGFPCLLCEEKIVKYSQFHANEAVRSAYGSAMPLASYDGAAEMWAASMEDLLEVFTNEEYLRIVVPDEQKFLKREEAQMIVGWEEPKWVDGKRV
;
A
#
# COMPACT_ATOMS: atom_id res chain seq x y z
N MET A 1 13.29 3.05 3.49
CA MET A 1 12.56 2.50 2.33
C MET A 1 11.80 3.64 1.66
N ARG A 2 11.94 3.82 0.35
CA ARG A 2 11.06 4.68 -0.45
C ARG A 2 9.87 3.81 -0.86
N SER A 3 8.73 3.90 -0.18
CA SER A 3 7.58 3.05 -0.51
C SER A 3 6.49 3.83 -1.23
N PHE A 4 5.85 3.16 -2.18
CA PHE A 4 4.72 3.64 -2.94
C PHE A 4 3.42 3.09 -2.34
N ILE A 5 2.39 3.90 -2.08
CA ILE A 5 1.11 3.32 -1.63
C ILE A 5 0.29 3.00 -2.89
N ASN A 6 0.15 1.72 -3.24
CA ASN A 6 -0.66 1.23 -4.36
C ASN A 6 -1.94 0.61 -3.81
N THR A 7 -3.08 0.63 -4.49
CA THR A 7 -4.30 -0.03 -3.99
C THR A 7 -4.74 -1.09 -5.01
N GLY A 8 -4.31 -2.37 -4.87
CA GLY A 8 -4.53 -3.49 -5.83
C GLY A 8 -4.72 -4.93 -5.23
N LEU A 9 -5.95 -5.48 -5.08
CA LEU A 9 -6.48 -6.78 -4.57
C LEU A 9 -5.58 -7.97 -4.09
N ARG A 10 -6.18 -8.82 -3.22
CA ARG A 10 -5.73 -10.03 -2.47
C ARG A 10 -5.27 -9.96 -0.98
N SER A 11 -6.13 -10.55 -0.16
CA SER A 11 -6.25 -10.61 1.29
C SER A 11 -5.13 -11.31 2.06
N ILE A 12 -4.64 -10.65 3.11
CA ILE A 12 -4.06 -11.26 4.32
C ILE A 12 -5.00 -10.89 5.49
N PRO A 13 -5.32 -11.81 6.42
CA PRO A 13 -6.20 -11.51 7.56
C PRO A 13 -5.62 -10.40 8.45
N ILE A 14 -6.48 -9.44 8.79
CA ILE A 14 -6.18 -8.11 9.35
C ILE A 14 -6.24 -8.14 10.88
N SER A 15 -5.60 -9.12 11.52
CA SER A 15 -5.49 -9.17 12.98
C SER A 15 -4.10 -8.68 13.38
N GLY A 16 -3.98 -7.42 13.81
CA GLY A 16 -2.71 -6.86 14.30
C GLY A 16 -2.37 -5.46 13.80
N PHE A 17 -3.34 -4.65 13.38
CA PHE A 17 -3.06 -3.23 13.13
C PHE A 17 -3.05 -2.48 14.46
N PRO A 18 -2.04 -1.64 14.72
CA PRO A 18 -1.95 -0.90 15.99
C PRO A 18 -3.00 0.22 16.14
N CYS A 19 -3.81 0.47 15.09
CA CYS A 19 -4.93 1.42 15.08
C CYS A 19 -6.27 0.68 14.88
N LEU A 20 -7.22 0.88 15.79
CA LEU A 20 -8.52 0.19 15.75
C LEU A 20 -9.34 0.60 14.53
N LEU A 21 -9.29 1.88 14.15
CA LEU A 21 -9.96 2.39 12.95
C LEU A 21 -9.47 1.68 11.68
N CYS A 22 -8.18 1.33 11.63
CA CYS A 22 -7.61 0.62 10.51
C CYS A 22 -8.12 -0.81 10.45
N GLU A 23 -8.24 -1.49 11.59
CA GLU A 23 -8.82 -2.84 11.65
C GLU A 23 -10.29 -2.85 11.22
N GLU A 24 -11.03 -1.78 11.51
CA GLU A 24 -12.44 -1.66 11.14
C GLU A 24 -12.64 -1.33 9.65
N LYS A 25 -11.88 -0.36 9.12
CA LYS A 25 -12.15 0.23 7.80
C LYS A 25 -11.32 -0.34 6.68
N ILE A 26 -10.12 -0.86 6.98
CA ILE A 26 -9.26 -1.46 5.96
C ILE A 26 -9.72 -2.90 5.74
N VAL A 27 -10.17 -3.21 4.53
CA VAL A 27 -10.64 -4.54 4.12
C VAL A 27 -9.53 -5.42 3.54
N LYS A 28 -8.40 -4.81 3.17
CA LYS A 28 -7.19 -5.51 2.75
C LYS A 28 -5.97 -4.63 2.98
N TYR A 29 -4.92 -5.27 3.49
CA TYR A 29 -3.57 -4.71 3.53
C TYR A 29 -2.57 -5.65 2.85
N SER A 30 -1.67 -5.10 2.03
CA SER A 30 -0.57 -5.85 1.41
C SER A 30 0.71 -5.04 1.42
N GLN A 31 1.86 -5.69 1.48
CA GLN A 31 3.16 -5.05 1.32
C GLN A 31 3.96 -5.78 0.24
N PHE A 32 4.35 -5.03 -0.77
CA PHE A 32 5.23 -5.45 -1.84
C PHE A 32 6.63 -4.93 -1.57
N HIS A 33 7.64 -5.79 -1.65
CA HIS A 33 9.03 -5.39 -1.54
C HIS A 33 9.72 -5.61 -2.88
N ALA A 34 10.34 -4.56 -3.42
CA ALA A 34 11.06 -4.66 -4.66
C ALA A 34 12.32 -5.53 -4.46
N ASN A 35 12.54 -6.48 -5.36
CA ASN A 35 13.73 -7.33 -5.33
C ASN A 35 14.85 -6.69 -6.15
N GLU A 36 15.96 -6.34 -5.49
CA GLU A 36 17.09 -5.65 -6.11
C GLU A 36 17.74 -6.46 -7.24
N ALA A 37 17.87 -7.79 -7.08
CA ALA A 37 18.45 -8.66 -8.10
C ALA A 37 17.60 -8.66 -9.38
N VAL A 38 16.27 -8.67 -9.21
CA VAL A 38 15.33 -8.58 -10.33
C VAL A 38 15.37 -7.19 -10.96
N ARG A 39 15.42 -6.12 -10.15
CA ARG A 39 15.54 -4.74 -10.68
C ARG A 39 16.80 -4.57 -11.53
N SER A 40 17.93 -5.13 -11.11
CA SER A 40 19.17 -5.05 -11.91
C SER A 40 19.03 -5.77 -13.25
N ALA A 41 18.30 -6.88 -13.31
CA ALA A 41 18.09 -7.62 -14.56
C ALA A 41 17.17 -6.90 -15.55
N TYR A 42 16.15 -6.18 -15.06
CA TYR A 42 15.19 -5.45 -15.91
C TYR A 42 15.56 -3.97 -16.14
N GLY A 43 16.47 -3.41 -15.36
CA GLY A 43 16.79 -1.98 -15.36
C GLY A 43 17.38 -1.44 -16.67
N SER A 44 17.90 -2.31 -17.53
CA SER A 44 18.37 -1.95 -18.88
C SER A 44 17.27 -1.98 -19.94
N ALA A 45 16.15 -2.67 -19.68
CA ALA A 45 15.08 -2.90 -20.65
C ALA A 45 13.91 -1.92 -20.51
N MET A 46 13.68 -1.38 -19.31
CA MET A 46 12.55 -0.49 -19.04
C MET A 46 12.79 0.41 -17.82
N PRO A 47 12.15 1.60 -17.78
CA PRO A 47 12.23 2.46 -16.60
C PRO A 47 11.58 1.78 -15.40
N LEU A 48 12.36 1.60 -14.33
CA LEU A 48 11.88 1.04 -13.07
C LEU A 48 11.59 2.16 -12.06
N ALA A 49 10.46 2.07 -11.37
CA ALA A 49 10.08 3.03 -10.34
C ALA A 49 11.13 3.04 -9.22
N SER A 50 11.61 4.21 -8.78
CA SER A 50 12.72 4.36 -7.82
C SER A 50 12.39 3.94 -6.37
N TYR A 51 11.23 3.33 -6.15
CA TYR A 51 10.73 2.86 -4.87
C TYR A 51 11.25 1.45 -4.55
N ASP A 52 11.51 1.20 -3.27
CA ASP A 52 11.98 -0.07 -2.72
C ASP A 52 10.82 -1.04 -2.43
N GLY A 53 9.58 -0.58 -2.57
CA GLY A 53 8.40 -1.37 -2.29
C GLY A 53 7.11 -0.57 -2.42
N ALA A 54 6.00 -1.23 -2.16
CA ALA A 54 4.70 -0.62 -2.08
C ALA A 54 3.90 -1.15 -0.89
N ALA A 55 3.11 -0.31 -0.25
CA ALA A 55 2.09 -0.74 0.70
C ALA A 55 0.72 -0.57 0.05
N GLU A 56 -0.20 -1.47 0.31
CA GLU A 56 -1.51 -1.40 -0.29
C GLU A 56 -2.63 -1.50 0.71
N MET A 57 -3.51 -0.50 0.68
CA MET A 57 -4.64 -0.37 1.59
C MET A 57 -5.93 -0.29 0.79
N TRP A 58 -6.92 -1.03 1.26
CA TRP A 58 -8.22 -1.13 0.64
C TRP A 58 -9.28 -0.81 1.67
N ALA A 59 -10.28 -0.01 1.32
CA ALA A 59 -11.47 0.15 2.13
C ALA A 59 -12.73 -0.05 1.28
N ALA A 60 -13.89 -0.09 1.94
CA ALA A 60 -15.17 -0.21 1.26
C ALA A 60 -15.53 1.03 0.43
N SER A 61 -15.01 2.20 0.82
CA SER A 61 -15.26 3.49 0.17
C SER A 61 -14.03 4.38 0.17
N MET A 62 -14.03 5.41 -0.68
CA MET A 62 -12.94 6.39 -0.71
C MET A 62 -12.95 7.27 0.55
N GLU A 63 -14.14 7.53 1.07
CA GLU A 63 -14.40 8.26 2.29
C GLU A 63 -13.78 7.54 3.49
N ASP A 64 -13.92 6.21 3.57
CA ASP A 64 -13.30 5.41 4.62
C ASP A 64 -11.77 5.47 4.58
N LEU A 65 -11.17 5.42 3.38
CA LEU A 65 -9.73 5.62 3.24
C LEU A 65 -9.30 7.01 3.70
N LEU A 66 -10.03 8.05 3.28
CA LEU A 66 -9.73 9.42 3.68
C LEU A 66 -9.85 9.60 5.20
N GLU A 67 -10.85 9.00 5.82
CA GLU A 67 -11.04 9.04 7.26
C GLU A 67 -9.86 8.37 7.99
N VAL A 68 -9.43 7.19 7.54
CA VAL A 68 -8.25 6.52 8.11
C VAL A 68 -7.01 7.42 8.05
N PHE A 69 -6.73 8.05 6.90
CA PHE A 69 -5.53 8.89 6.75
C PHE A 69 -5.61 10.25 7.46
N THR A 70 -6.82 10.73 7.79
CA THR A 70 -7.02 12.00 8.51
C THR A 70 -7.29 11.80 9.99
N ASN A 71 -7.48 10.56 10.45
CA ASN A 71 -7.79 10.25 11.83
C ASN A 71 -6.59 10.49 12.77
N GLU A 72 -6.86 11.11 13.92
CA GLU A 72 -5.84 11.44 14.92
C GLU A 72 -5.14 10.22 15.52
N GLU A 73 -5.84 9.10 15.70
CA GLU A 73 -5.25 7.86 16.19
C GLU A 73 -4.23 7.30 15.20
N TYR A 74 -4.59 7.26 13.91
CA TYR A 74 -3.68 6.86 12.83
C TYR A 74 -2.46 7.78 12.79
N LEU A 75 -2.67 9.09 12.82
CA LEU A 75 -1.58 10.07 12.82
C LEU A 75 -0.68 9.98 14.06
N ARG A 76 -1.22 9.59 15.21
CA ARG A 76 -0.46 9.49 16.46
C ARG A 76 0.28 8.17 16.62
N ILE A 77 -0.30 7.07 16.15
CA ILE A 77 0.24 5.71 16.37
C ILE A 77 1.05 5.24 15.16
N VAL A 78 0.47 5.38 13.96
CA VAL A 78 1.02 4.79 12.74
C VAL A 78 2.12 5.66 12.14
N VAL A 79 1.90 6.98 12.03
CA VAL A 79 2.89 7.87 11.40
C VAL A 79 4.26 7.86 12.09
N PRO A 80 4.38 7.91 13.43
CA PRO A 80 5.68 7.82 14.08
C PRO A 80 6.35 6.45 13.93
N ASP A 81 5.56 5.39 13.80
CA ASP A 81 6.09 4.05 13.57
C ASP A 81 6.62 3.91 12.13
N GLU A 82 5.83 4.38 11.15
CA GLU A 82 6.23 4.43 9.75
C GLU A 82 7.52 5.23 9.56
N GLN A 83 7.71 6.36 10.25
CA GLN A 83 8.95 7.14 10.15
C GLN A 83 10.23 6.36 10.49
N LYS A 84 10.12 5.24 11.22
CA LYS A 84 11.29 4.39 11.55
C LYS A 84 11.80 3.61 10.34
N PHE A 85 10.94 3.29 9.36
CA PHE A 85 11.28 2.41 8.24
C PHE A 85 10.95 3.01 6.86
N LEU A 86 9.93 3.85 6.79
CA LEU A 86 9.45 4.57 5.61
C LEU A 86 9.96 6.00 5.61
N LYS A 87 10.57 6.41 4.49
CA LYS A 87 10.87 7.82 4.23
C LYS A 87 9.60 8.50 3.71
N ARG A 88 8.71 8.87 4.62
CA ARG A 88 7.35 9.34 4.27
C ARG A 88 7.35 10.59 3.39
N GLU A 89 8.36 11.46 3.50
CA GLU A 89 8.51 12.64 2.63
C GLU A 89 8.89 12.30 1.19
N GLU A 90 9.49 11.13 0.97
CA GLU A 90 9.82 10.61 -0.37
C GLU A 90 8.75 9.63 -0.88
N ALA A 91 7.75 9.29 -0.06
CA ALA A 91 6.68 8.39 -0.42
C ALA A 91 5.65 9.12 -1.30
N GLN A 92 5.14 8.42 -2.29
CA GLN A 92 4.05 8.91 -3.14
C GLN A 92 2.83 8.01 -2.97
N MET A 93 1.68 8.64 -2.79
CA MET A 93 0.40 7.95 -2.71
C MET A 93 -0.27 7.96 -4.08
N ILE A 94 -0.78 6.80 -4.50
CA ILE A 94 -1.78 6.71 -5.56
C ILE A 94 -3.09 6.31 -4.93
N VAL A 95 -4.14 7.04 -5.32
CA VAL A 95 -5.49 6.87 -4.83
C VAL A 95 -6.39 6.64 -6.04
N GLY A 96 -7.16 5.56 -6.02
CA GLY A 96 -8.02 5.20 -7.14
C GLY A 96 -8.86 3.97 -6.85
N TRP A 97 -9.37 3.36 -7.91
CA TRP A 97 -10.10 2.10 -7.87
C TRP A 97 -9.39 1.07 -8.75
N GLU A 98 -9.52 -0.20 -8.39
CA GLU A 98 -9.09 -1.29 -9.26
C GLU A 98 -10.24 -1.69 -10.17
N GLU A 99 -9.93 -1.85 -11.45
CA GLU A 99 -10.81 -2.48 -12.40
C GLU A 99 -10.14 -3.78 -12.88
N PRO A 100 -10.47 -4.94 -12.29
CA PRO A 100 -9.85 -6.18 -12.70
C PRO A 100 -10.23 -6.46 -14.16
N LYS A 101 -9.24 -6.76 -15.00
CA LYS A 101 -9.44 -7.16 -16.40
C LYS A 101 -9.16 -8.64 -16.65
N TRP A 102 -8.44 -9.27 -15.74
CA TRP A 102 -8.06 -10.67 -15.82
C TRP A 102 -8.01 -11.29 -14.42
N VAL A 103 -8.80 -12.32 -14.18
CA VAL A 103 -8.90 -13.01 -12.88
C VAL A 103 -8.87 -14.51 -13.12
N ASP A 104 -8.01 -15.23 -12.39
CA ASP A 104 -7.88 -16.69 -12.44
C ASP A 104 -7.77 -17.27 -13.87
N GLY A 105 -6.94 -16.62 -14.71
CA GLY A 105 -6.67 -17.08 -16.07
C GLY A 105 -7.75 -16.72 -17.10
N LYS A 106 -8.74 -15.89 -16.74
CA LYS A 106 -9.84 -15.51 -17.64
C LYS A 106 -10.03 -13.99 -17.66
N ARG A 107 -10.44 -13.47 -18.82
CA ARG A 107 -10.90 -12.08 -18.96
C ARG A 107 -12.21 -11.90 -18.20
N VAL A 108 -12.32 -10.79 -17.48
CA VAL A 108 -13.55 -10.34 -16.80
C VAL A 108 -14.08 -9.07 -17.43
#